data_AF-A0A961F8R3-F1
#
_entry.id   AF-A0A961F8R3-F1
#
_cell.length_a   1.000
_cell.length_b   1.000
_cell.length_c   1.000
_cell.angle_alpha   90.00
_cell.angle_beta   90.00
_cell.angle_gamma   90.00
#
_symmetry.space_group_name_H-M   'P 1'
#
loop_
_entity.id
_entity.type
_entity.pdbx_description
1 polymer ?
#
loop_
_entity_poly.entity_id
_entity_poly.type
_entity_poly.pdbx_seq_one_letter_code
_entity_poly.pdbx_strand_id
1 'polypeptide(L)'
;EFVGRLPVLATLEDLDEAALVTILTKPKNALVKQYQRLFELEDTELTFTEDALTAIAKRAIKRKTGARGLRSILEDILLDTMFELPSMTSVTEVVVNEEAVISDASPLLIYADSEKTPATAG
;
A
#
# COMPACT_ATOMS: atom_id res chain seq x y z
N GLU A 1 -39.76 -11.85 22.99
CA GLU A 1 -40.23 -12.36 21.67
C GLU A 1 -39.19 -12.23 20.56
N PHE A 2 -38.51 -11.08 20.39
CA PHE A 2 -37.58 -10.83 19.27
C PHE A 2 -36.30 -11.69 19.27
N VAL A 3 -35.68 -11.92 20.43
CA VAL A 3 -34.44 -12.72 20.57
C VAL A 3 -34.66 -14.21 20.24
N GLY A 4 -35.87 -14.74 20.44
CA GLY A 4 -36.21 -16.14 20.14
C GLY A 4 -36.36 -16.45 18.64
N ARG A 5 -36.29 -15.44 17.77
CA ARG A 5 -36.41 -15.58 16.30
C ARG A 5 -35.05 -15.55 15.59
N LEU A 6 -33.95 -15.41 16.33
CA LEU A 6 -32.58 -15.43 15.81
C LEU A 6 -31.86 -16.69 16.34
N PRO A 7 -32.14 -17.87 15.78
CA PRO A 7 -31.59 -19.14 16.27
C PRO A 7 -30.08 -19.31 15.99
N VAL A 8 -29.48 -18.42 15.19
CA VAL A 8 -28.06 -18.48 14.81
C VAL A 8 -27.33 -17.28 15.40
N LEU A 9 -26.37 -17.57 16.28
CA LEU A 9 -25.43 -16.61 16.83
C LEU A 9 -24.07 -16.84 16.16
N ALA A 10 -23.49 -15.77 15.60
CA ALA A 10 -22.14 -15.79 15.07
C ALA A 10 -21.37 -14.62 15.69
N THR A 11 -20.20 -14.92 16.26
CA THR A 11 -19.27 -13.93 16.80
C THR A 11 -18.14 -13.71 15.80
N LEU A 12 -17.73 -12.46 15.63
CA LEU A 12 -16.54 -12.13 14.83
C LEU A 12 -15.33 -12.07 15.76
N GLU A 13 -14.18 -12.51 15.24
CA GLU A 13 -12.88 -12.31 15.88
C GLU A 13 -12.38 -10.89 15.60
N ASP A 14 -11.65 -10.33 16.55
CA ASP A 14 -10.97 -9.05 16.36
C ASP A 14 -9.86 -9.19 15.31
N LEU A 15 -9.69 -8.15 14.51
CA LEU A 15 -8.64 -8.11 13.49
C LEU A 15 -7.28 -7.83 14.14
N ASP A 16 -6.40 -8.82 14.09
CA ASP A 16 -5.00 -8.66 14.44
C ASP A 16 -4.15 -8.15 13.25
N GLU A 17 -2.87 -7.92 13.50
CA GLU A 17 -1.94 -7.42 12.49
C GLU A 17 -1.83 -8.35 11.27
N ALA A 18 -1.75 -9.67 11.52
CA ALA A 18 -1.61 -10.67 10.46
C ALA A 18 -2.88 -10.76 9.58
N ALA A 19 -4.06 -10.61 10.18
CA ALA A 19 -5.33 -10.53 9.48
C ALA A 19 -5.38 -9.29 8.58
N LEU A 20 -4.91 -8.14 9.07
CA LEU A 20 -4.86 -6.91 8.26
C LEU A 20 -3.87 -7.01 7.09
N VAL A 21 -2.68 -7.55 7.30
CA VAL A 21 -1.72 -7.83 6.21
C VAL A 21 -2.33 -8.80 5.19
N THR A 22 -3.04 -9.82 5.67
CA THR A 22 -3.77 -10.75 4.80
C THR A 22 -4.83 -10.03 3.97
N ILE A 23 -5.62 -9.13 4.57
CA ILE A 23 -6.63 -8.33 3.86
C ILE A 23 -5.99 -7.38 2.83
N LEU A 24 -4.83 -6.79 3.15
CA LEU A 24 -4.09 -5.91 2.25
C LEU A 24 -3.61 -6.60 0.98
N THR A 25 -3.29 -7.91 1.05
CA THR A 25 -2.52 -8.61 0.00
C THR A 25 -3.23 -9.80 -0.65
N LYS A 26 -3.90 -10.66 0.12
CA LYS A 26 -4.34 -11.98 -0.38
C LYS A 26 -5.64 -11.97 -1.18
N PRO A 27 -6.73 -11.29 -0.75
CA PRO A 27 -8.00 -11.31 -1.47
C PRO A 27 -7.84 -10.95 -2.96
N LYS A 28 -8.78 -11.42 -3.78
CA LYS A 28 -8.80 -11.07 -5.21
C LYS A 28 -8.85 -9.55 -5.41
N ASN A 29 -9.62 -8.86 -4.56
CA ASN A 29 -9.80 -7.41 -4.59
C ASN A 29 -9.02 -6.73 -3.45
N ALA A 30 -7.84 -7.24 -3.09
CA ALA A 30 -7.01 -6.64 -2.04
C ALA A 30 -6.52 -5.23 -2.44
N LEU A 31 -6.30 -4.36 -1.46
CA LEU A 31 -5.95 -2.96 -1.72
C LEU A 31 -4.61 -2.82 -2.44
N VAL A 32 -3.59 -3.61 -2.07
CA VAL A 32 -2.29 -3.60 -2.75
C VAL A 32 -2.45 -3.86 -4.25
N LYS A 33 -3.25 -4.88 -4.62
CA LYS A 33 -3.53 -5.21 -6.02
C LYS A 33 -4.29 -4.10 -6.76
N GLN A 34 -5.17 -3.38 -6.07
CA GLN A 34 -5.88 -2.25 -6.65
C GLN A 34 -4.92 -1.10 -7.00
N TYR A 35 -4.01 -0.75 -6.10
CA TYR A 35 -3.02 0.30 -6.36
C TYR A 35 -1.95 -0.15 -7.36
N GLN A 36 -1.51 -1.40 -7.31
CA GLN A 36 -0.64 -1.97 -8.33
C GLN A 36 -1.25 -1.83 -9.71
N ARG A 37 -2.54 -2.19 -9.85
CA ARG A 37 -3.23 -2.03 -11.14
C ARG A 37 -3.36 -0.57 -11.57
N LEU A 38 -3.46 0.37 -10.63
CA LEU A 38 -3.51 1.80 -10.94
C LEU A 38 -2.17 2.29 -11.48
N PHE A 39 -1.05 1.89 -10.86
CA PHE A 39 0.30 2.25 -11.32
C PHE A 39 0.65 1.57 -12.66
N GLU A 40 0.18 0.33 -12.88
CA GLU A 40 0.31 -0.35 -14.17
C GLU A 40 -0.36 0.40 -15.33
N LEU A 41 -1.39 1.22 -15.07
CA LEU A 41 -2.01 2.06 -16.12
C LEU A 41 -1.10 3.22 -16.53
N GLU A 42 -0.14 3.59 -15.69
CA GLU A 42 0.91 4.58 -15.92
C GLU A 42 2.26 3.90 -16.26
N ASP A 43 2.21 2.66 -16.76
CA ASP A 43 3.38 1.84 -17.13
C ASP A 43 4.45 1.71 -16.02
N THR A 44 4.03 1.79 -14.76
CA THR A 44 4.92 1.77 -13.58
C THR A 44 4.58 0.59 -12.66
N GLU A 45 5.58 -0.12 -12.16
CA GLU A 45 5.40 -1.18 -11.15
C GLU A 45 5.30 -0.58 -9.74
N LEU A 46 4.42 -1.10 -8.89
CA LEU A 46 4.31 -0.72 -7.48
C LEU A 46 4.61 -1.93 -6.59
N THR A 47 5.65 -1.83 -5.76
CA THR A 47 6.03 -2.87 -4.82
C THR A 47 5.93 -2.39 -3.39
N PHE A 48 5.52 -3.29 -2.50
CA PHE A 48 5.49 -3.06 -1.06
C PHE A 48 6.42 -4.06 -0.41
N THR A 49 7.33 -3.56 0.40
CA THR A 49 8.16 -4.41 1.26
C THR A 49 7.32 -5.04 2.38
N GLU A 50 7.78 -6.17 2.94
CA GLU A 50 7.05 -6.88 4.00
C GLU A 50 6.90 -6.02 5.26
N ASP A 51 7.95 -5.29 5.62
CA ASP A 51 7.97 -4.32 6.72
C ASP A 51 6.99 -3.17 6.50
N ALA A 52 6.86 -2.65 5.27
CA ALA A 52 5.83 -1.65 4.96
C ALA A 52 4.41 -2.18 5.21
N LEU A 53 4.11 -3.40 4.77
CA LEU A 53 2.78 -4.00 4.96
C LEU A 53 2.45 -4.16 6.45
N THR A 54 3.42 -4.64 7.23
CA THR A 54 3.31 -4.73 8.68
C THR A 54 3.14 -3.35 9.33
N ALA A 55 3.90 -2.35 8.91
CA ALA A 55 3.78 -0.98 9.43
C ALA A 55 2.41 -0.37 9.14
N ILE A 56 1.85 -0.60 7.94
CA ILE A 56 0.50 -0.14 7.57
C ILE A 56 -0.56 -0.79 8.48
N ALA A 57 -0.46 -2.11 8.70
CA ALA A 57 -1.36 -2.84 9.60
C ALA A 57 -1.30 -2.30 11.04
N LYS A 58 -0.09 -2.08 11.58
CA LYS A 58 0.12 -1.47 12.90
C LYS A 58 -0.47 -0.06 12.99
N ARG A 59 -0.28 0.77 11.96
CA ARG A 59 -0.87 2.12 11.88
C ARG A 59 -2.39 2.07 11.88
N ALA A 60 -3.02 1.11 11.20
CA ALA A 60 -4.47 0.93 11.19
C ALA A 60 -5.04 0.49 12.55
N ILE A 61 -4.36 -0.43 13.24
CA ILE A 61 -4.72 -0.85 14.61
C ILE A 61 -4.62 0.35 15.57
N LYS A 62 -3.52 1.10 15.51
CA LYS A 62 -3.30 2.30 16.34
C LYS A 62 -4.37 3.37 16.11
N ARG A 63 -4.83 3.54 14.85
CA ARG A 63 -5.94 4.46 14.49
C ARG A 63 -7.33 3.95 14.91
N LYS A 64 -7.45 2.72 15.45
CA LYS A 64 -8.73 2.08 15.85
C LYS A 64 -9.76 1.99 14.73
N THR A 65 -9.31 1.92 13.49
CA THR A 65 -10.17 1.84 12.30
C THR A 65 -10.22 0.43 11.70
N GLY A 66 -9.29 -0.46 12.09
CA GLY A 66 -9.20 -1.83 11.57
C GLY A 66 -9.05 -1.84 10.06
N ALA A 67 -9.66 -2.83 9.39
CA ALA A 67 -9.58 -2.96 7.93
C ALA A 67 -10.11 -1.74 7.15
N ARG A 68 -11.05 -0.98 7.74
CA ARG A 68 -11.63 0.21 7.09
C ARG A 68 -10.62 1.33 6.90
N GLY A 69 -9.63 1.44 7.80
CA GLY A 69 -8.62 2.49 7.74
C GLY A 69 -7.44 2.19 6.81
N LEU A 70 -7.35 0.97 6.27
CA LEU A 70 -6.23 0.59 5.40
C LEU A 70 -6.17 1.43 4.12
N ARG A 71 -7.34 1.72 3.52
CA ARG A 71 -7.43 2.54 2.31
C ARG A 71 -6.90 3.95 2.55
N SER A 72 -7.36 4.62 3.61
CA SER A 72 -6.92 6.00 3.87
C SER A 72 -5.43 6.07 4.19
N ILE A 73 -4.86 5.05 4.84
CA ILE A 73 -3.40 5.00 5.06
C ILE A 73 -2.64 4.85 3.74
N LEU A 74 -3.11 4.02 2.80
CA LEU A 74 -2.49 3.91 1.48
C LEU A 74 -2.64 5.20 0.66
N GLU A 75 -3.80 5.86 0.73
CA GLU A 75 -4.01 7.16 0.11
C GLU A 75 -3.06 8.21 0.69
N ASP A 76 -2.94 8.29 2.02
CA ASP A 76 -1.99 9.19 2.70
C ASP A 76 -0.55 9.02 2.15
N ILE A 77 -0.12 7.78 1.92
CA ILE A 77 1.27 7.46 1.48
C ILE A 77 1.48 7.72 -0.02
N LEU A 78 0.47 7.42 -0.84
CA LEU A 78 0.63 7.36 -2.30
C LEU A 78 0.12 8.61 -3.03
N LEU A 79 -0.64 9.49 -2.36
CA LEU A 79 -1.33 10.61 -3.02
C LEU A 79 -0.39 11.48 -3.85
N ASP A 80 0.71 11.93 -3.24
CA ASP A 80 1.66 12.82 -3.90
C ASP A 80 2.38 12.10 -5.05
N THR A 81 2.81 10.86 -4.83
CA THR A 81 3.41 10.04 -5.89
C THR A 81 2.47 9.84 -7.06
N MET A 82 1.19 9.51 -6.82
CA MET A 82 0.20 9.34 -7.88
C MET A 82 -0.10 10.65 -8.63
N PHE A 83 -0.03 11.79 -7.95
CA PHE A 83 -0.22 13.09 -8.57
C PHE A 83 0.95 13.47 -9.49
N GLU A 84 2.17 13.18 -9.07
CA GLU A 84 3.38 13.52 -9.82
C GLU A 84 3.71 12.51 -10.93
N LEU A 85 3.37 11.22 -10.74
CA LEU A 85 3.74 10.11 -11.62
C LEU A 85 3.44 10.36 -13.11
N PRO A 86 2.26 10.88 -13.52
CA PRO A 86 1.98 11.12 -14.94
C PRO A 86 2.91 12.14 -15.59
N SER A 87 3.59 12.97 -14.80
CA SER A 87 4.57 13.96 -15.28
C SER A 87 6.00 13.40 -15.30
N MET A 88 6.25 12.21 -14.74
CA MET A 88 7.57 11.61 -14.63
C MET A 88 7.82 10.64 -15.79
N THR A 89 8.71 10.99 -16.72
CA THR A 89 8.87 10.28 -18.00
C THR A 89 9.77 9.03 -17.93
N SER A 90 10.31 8.67 -16.77
CA SER A 90 11.32 7.61 -16.67
C SER A 90 11.22 6.75 -15.41
N VAL A 91 10.18 6.91 -14.60
CA VAL A 91 9.95 6.04 -13.46
C VAL A 91 9.43 4.70 -13.98
N THR A 92 10.07 3.61 -13.56
CA THR A 92 9.66 2.24 -13.90
C THR A 92 9.12 1.48 -12.71
N GLU A 93 9.56 1.82 -11.51
CA GLU A 93 9.10 1.16 -10.29
C GLU A 93 9.02 2.17 -9.14
N VAL A 94 7.99 2.00 -8.30
CA VAL A 94 7.79 2.69 -7.03
C VAL A 94 7.79 1.67 -5.91
N VAL A 95 8.67 1.88 -4.92
CA VAL A 95 8.83 0.97 -3.78
C VAL A 95 8.38 1.65 -2.50
N VAL A 96 7.38 1.07 -1.83
CA VAL A 96 6.94 1.49 -0.50
C VAL A 96 7.67 0.67 0.56
N ASN A 97 8.52 1.34 1.33
CA ASN A 97 9.25 0.78 2.48
C ASN A 97 8.61 1.19 3.82
N GLU A 98 9.07 0.63 4.94
CA GLU A 98 8.58 1.03 6.27
C GLU A 98 8.71 2.54 6.53
N GLU A 99 9.79 3.18 6.06
CA GLU A 99 10.06 4.60 6.24
C GLU A 99 8.96 5.50 5.64
N ALA A 100 8.48 5.17 4.44
CA ALA A 100 7.37 5.88 3.80
C ALA A 100 6.06 5.77 4.62
N VAL A 101 5.90 4.72 5.41
CA VAL A 101 4.71 4.51 6.26
C VAL A 101 4.80 5.26 7.58
N ILE A 102 5.99 5.32 8.19
CA ILE A 102 6.19 5.84 9.56
C ILE A 102 6.55 7.31 9.63
N SER A 103 7.27 7.83 8.62
CA SER A 103 7.91 9.15 8.66
C SER A 103 7.30 10.16 7.70
N ASP A 104 6.21 9.81 7.02
CA ASP A 104 5.62 10.66 5.96
C ASP A 104 6.62 10.96 4.84
N ALA A 105 7.63 10.08 4.69
CA ALA A 105 8.59 10.15 3.61
C ALA A 105 7.94 9.67 2.31
N SER A 106 8.37 10.23 1.18
CA SER A 106 7.89 9.77 -0.12
C SER A 106 8.42 8.36 -0.43
N PRO A 107 7.63 7.52 -1.12
CA PRO A 107 8.09 6.25 -1.66
C PRO A 107 9.36 6.40 -2.52
N LEU A 108 10.15 5.33 -2.62
CA LEU A 108 11.36 5.32 -3.44
C LEU A 108 10.98 5.16 -4.91
N LEU A 109 11.55 6.01 -5.77
CA LEU A 109 11.33 5.98 -7.21
C LEU A 109 12.56 5.39 -7.92
N ILE A 110 12.34 4.36 -8.72
CA ILE A 110 13.37 3.72 -9.55
C ILE A 110 13.14 4.17 -10.98
N TYR A 111 14.19 4.72 -11.58
CA TYR A 111 14.18 5.20 -12.96
C TYR A 111 14.84 4.18 -13.88
N ALA A 112 14.31 4.01 -15.10
CA ALA A 112 15.03 3.31 -16.15
C ALA A 112 16.36 4.02 -16.40
N ASP A 113 17.47 3.27 -16.45
CA ASP A 113 18.76 3.79 -16.90
C ASP A 113 18.60 4.41 -18.30
N SER A 114 18.50 5.73 -18.37
CA SER A 114 18.98 6.44 -19.55
C SER A 114 20.49 6.32 -19.53
N GLU A 115 21.06 5.82 -20.63
CA GLU A 115 22.47 5.51 -20.80
C GLU A 115 23.40 6.29 -19.86
N LYS A 116 24.16 5.56 -19.03
CA LYS A 116 25.38 6.08 -18.43
C LYS A 116 26.22 6.70 -19.54
N THR A 117 26.16 8.02 -19.69
CA THR A 117 27.18 8.76 -20.45
C THR A 117 28.49 8.44 -19.75
N PRO A 118 29.47 7.80 -20.42
CA PRO A 118 30.74 7.51 -19.78
C PRO A 118 31.36 8.86 -19.41
N ALA A 119 31.60 9.05 -18.12
CA ALA A 119 32.40 10.17 -17.64
C ALA A 119 33.77 10.07 -18.30
N THR A 120 33.98 10.86 -19.35
CA THR A 120 35.31 11.21 -19.83
C THR A 120 36.00 12.00 -18.73
N ALA A 121 36.85 11.33 -17.95
CA ALA A 121 37.91 11.98 -17.21
C ALA A 121 39.17 11.91 -18.08
N GLY A 122 39.63 13.08 -18.52
CA GLY A 122 40.94 13.29 -19.13
C GLY A 122 42.07 13.36 -18.11
#